data_AF-A0A1Z2KV57-F1
#
_entry.id   AF-A0A1Z2KV57-F1
#
_cell.length_a   1.000
_cell.length_b   1.000
_cell.length_c   1.000
_cell.angle_alpha   90.00
_cell.angle_beta   90.00
_cell.angle_gamma   90.00
#
_symmetry.space_group_name_H-M   'P 1'
#
loop_
_entity.id
_entity.type
_entity.pdbx_description
1 polymer ?
#
loop_
_entity_poly.entity_id
_entity_poly.type
_entity_poly.pdbx_seq_one_letter_code
_entity_poly.pdbx_strand_id
1 'polypeptide(L)'
;MPCELVWATTWMSDANECIAPWLGLPELPVVIWPEPSDEDERGGLHWKTRGILDWAAGRPFAWVDDEITDADRIWTEAHHPGRALLRRVDPRQGITDEDFAALDLWLRLHAG
;
A
#
# COMPACT_ATOMS: atom_id res chain seq x y z
N MET A 1 10.98 9.45 8.68
CA MET A 1 9.55 9.31 9.06
C MET A 1 9.42 8.06 9.93
N PRO A 2 8.45 7.97 10.86
CA PRO A 2 8.37 6.86 11.82
C PRO A 2 7.90 5.52 11.21
N CYS A 3 7.85 5.41 9.88
CA CYS A 3 7.41 4.21 9.17
C CYS A 3 8.46 3.76 8.16
N GLU A 4 8.47 2.46 7.91
CA GLU A 4 9.22 1.82 6.83
C GLU A 4 8.45 2.00 5.51
N LEU A 5 9.10 2.57 4.49
CA LEU A 5 8.52 2.71 3.15
C LEU A 5 8.86 1.46 2.32
N VAL A 6 7.88 0.89 1.63
CA VAL A 6 7.98 -0.39 0.92
C VAL A 6 7.31 -0.29 -0.45
N TRP A 7 7.90 -0.92 -1.46
CA TRP A 7 7.31 -1.03 -2.78
C TRP A 7 6.24 -2.13 -2.83
N ALA A 8 4.99 -1.71 -3.05
CA ALA A 8 3.84 -2.58 -3.32
C ALA A 8 3.39 -2.40 -4.79
N THR A 9 4.29 -2.68 -5.73
CA THR A 9 4.07 -2.45 -7.18
C THR A 9 4.23 -3.74 -7.98
N THR A 10 3.68 -3.77 -9.21
CA THR A 10 3.94 -4.86 -10.17
C THR A 10 5.40 -4.89 -10.65
N TRP A 11 6.12 -3.78 -10.50
CA TRP A 11 7.53 -3.65 -10.90
C TRP A 11 8.46 -4.38 -9.92
N MET A 12 8.00 -4.67 -8.70
CA MET A 12 8.78 -5.36 -7.68
C MET A 12 10.17 -4.70 -7.48
N SER A 13 11.26 -5.47 -7.61
CA SER A 13 12.64 -4.99 -7.49
C SER A 13 13.00 -3.93 -8.53
N ASP A 14 12.38 -3.97 -9.71
CA ASP A 14 12.68 -3.04 -10.80
C ASP A 14 12.29 -1.60 -10.43
N ALA A 15 11.40 -1.40 -9.44
CA ALA A 15 11.10 -0.08 -8.89
C ALA A 15 12.33 0.57 -8.23
N ASN A 16 13.21 -0.21 -7.60
CA ASN A 16 14.46 0.31 -7.02
C ASN A 16 15.47 0.73 -8.10
N GLU A 17 15.47 0.06 -9.25
CA GLU A 17 16.38 0.39 -10.35
C GLU A 17 15.86 1.55 -11.21
N CYS A 18 14.55 1.56 -11.48
CA CYS A 18 13.95 2.46 -12.45
C CYS A 18 13.31 3.70 -11.85
N ILE A 19 12.80 3.65 -10.61
CA ILE A 19 11.97 4.71 -10.02
C ILE A 19 12.67 5.39 -8.84
N ALA A 20 13.25 4.61 -7.91
CA ALA A 20 13.87 5.16 -6.70
C ALA A 20 14.91 6.28 -6.98
N PRO A 21 15.80 6.19 -7.99
CA PRO A 21 16.77 7.24 -8.28
C PRO A 21 16.14 8.58 -8.68
N TRP A 22 15.01 8.56 -9.38
CA TRP A 22 14.30 9.77 -9.79
C TRP A 22 13.63 10.49 -8.62
N LEU A 23 13.24 9.73 -7.61
CA LEU A 23 12.61 10.24 -6.39
C LEU A 23 13.63 10.54 -5.28
N GLY A 24 14.92 10.27 -5.50
CA GLY A 24 15.95 10.39 -4.48
C GLY A 24 15.77 9.41 -3.31
N LEU A 25 15.06 8.31 -3.53
CA LEU A 25 14.81 7.28 -2.52
C LEU A 25 15.99 6.30 -2.47
N PRO A 26 16.32 5.75 -1.27
CA PRO A 26 17.22 4.61 -1.19
C PRO A 26 16.54 3.36 -1.77
N GLU A 27 17.29 2.26 -1.85
CA GLU A 27 16.69 0.95 -2.08
C GLU A 27 15.69 0.63 -0.96
N LEU A 28 14.48 0.24 -1.33
CA LEU A 28 13.40 -0.08 -0.41
C LEU A 28 13.07 -1.57 -0.43
N PRO A 29 12.54 -2.12 0.68
CA PRO A 29 11.92 -3.43 0.68
C PRO A 29 10.80 -3.50 -0.37
N VAL A 30 10.54 -4.71 -0.87
CA VAL A 30 9.56 -5.01 -1.92
C VAL A 30 8.59 -6.07 -1.42
N VAL A 31 7.29 -5.86 -1.64
CA VAL A 31 6.30 -6.91 -1.43
C VAL A 31 6.43 -7.94 -2.55
N ILE A 32 6.68 -9.19 -2.18
CA ILE A 32 6.68 -10.32 -3.12
C ILE A 32 5.26 -10.86 -3.20
N TRP A 33 4.69 -10.81 -4.40
CA TRP A 33 3.32 -11.25 -4.64
C TRP A 33 3.23 -12.78 -4.71
N PRO A 34 2.22 -13.40 -4.07
CA PRO A 34 1.93 -14.80 -4.31
C PRO A 34 1.47 -15.03 -5.75
N GLU A 35 1.50 -16.27 -6.22
CA GLU A 35 0.90 -16.64 -7.50
C GLU A 35 -0.59 -16.26 -7.51
N PRO A 36 -1.12 -15.70 -8.62
CA PRO A 36 -2.52 -15.33 -8.71
C PRO A 36 -3.43 -16.52 -8.42
N SER A 37 -4.48 -16.31 -7.63
CA SER A 37 -5.47 -17.33 -7.32
C SER A 37 -6.84 -16.99 -7.91
N ASP A 38 -7.64 -18.00 -8.26
CA ASP A 38 -9.01 -17.84 -8.77
C ASP A 38 -9.95 -17.09 -7.79
N GLU A 39 -9.54 -16.94 -6.53
CA GLU A 39 -10.28 -16.17 -5.53
C GLU A 39 -10.04 -14.65 -5.64
N ASP A 40 -8.89 -14.22 -6.18
CA ASP A 40 -8.57 -12.80 -6.35
C ASP A 40 -9.49 -12.14 -7.39
N GLU A 41 -10.03 -12.93 -8.33
CA GLU A 41 -10.99 -12.48 -9.34
C GLU A 41 -12.44 -12.43 -8.82
N ARG A 42 -12.75 -13.11 -7.71
CA ARG A 42 -14.11 -13.23 -7.18
C ARG A 42 -14.39 -12.14 -6.15
N GLY A 43 -15.28 -11.21 -6.51
CA GLY A 43 -15.80 -10.20 -5.58
C GLY A 43 -15.24 -8.78 -5.78
N GLY A 44 -14.47 -8.56 -6.85
CA GLY A 44 -13.94 -7.23 -7.20
C GLY A 44 -12.86 -6.73 -6.24
N LEU A 45 -12.26 -7.64 -5.47
CA LEU A 45 -11.14 -7.34 -4.60
C LEU A 45 -9.89 -7.08 -5.45
N HIS A 46 -9.10 -6.08 -5.10
CA HIS A 46 -7.83 -5.85 -5.76
C HIS A 46 -6.85 -6.97 -5.40
N TRP A 47 -6.18 -7.52 -6.42
CA TRP A 47 -5.29 -8.69 -6.28
C TRP A 47 -4.13 -8.45 -5.29
N LYS A 48 -3.67 -7.20 -5.13
CA LYS A 48 -2.65 -6.84 -4.11
C LYS A 48 -3.17 -6.90 -2.68
N THR A 49 -4.47 -6.78 -2.45
CA THR A 49 -5.03 -6.55 -1.11
C THR A 49 -4.62 -7.65 -0.15
N ARG A 50 -4.79 -8.93 -0.53
CA ARG A 50 -4.40 -10.07 0.31
C ARG A 50 -2.90 -10.09 0.58
N GLY A 51 -2.08 -9.95 -0.47
CA GLY A 51 -0.61 -9.93 -0.33
C GLY A 51 -0.11 -8.79 0.57
N ILE A 52 -0.76 -7.62 0.52
CA ILE A 52 -0.43 -6.50 1.42
C ILE A 52 -0.80 -6.83 2.87
N LEU A 53 -1.97 -7.43 3.13
CA LEU A 53 -2.36 -7.83 4.49
C LEU A 53 -1.42 -8.89 5.07
N ASP A 54 -1.06 -9.88 4.25
CA ASP A 54 -0.12 -10.93 4.63
C ASP A 54 1.27 -10.35 4.93
N TRP A 55 1.77 -9.45 4.07
CA TRP A 55 3.05 -8.77 4.30
C TRP A 55 3.03 -7.87 5.55
N ALA A 56 1.92 -7.18 5.78
CA ALA A 56 1.74 -6.36 6.98
C ALA A 56 1.77 -7.22 8.24
N ALA A 57 1.32 -8.48 8.17
CA ALA A 57 1.35 -9.46 9.25
C ALA A 57 0.75 -8.91 10.56
N GLY A 58 -0.38 -8.20 10.44
CA GLY A 58 -1.07 -7.54 11.56
C GLY A 58 -0.46 -6.21 12.03
N ARG A 59 0.70 -5.78 11.51
CA ARG A 59 1.28 -4.46 11.81
C ARG A 59 0.40 -3.33 11.24
N PRO A 60 0.34 -2.17 11.88
CA PRO A 60 -0.28 -0.99 11.28
C PRO A 60 0.41 -0.61 9.96
N PHE A 61 -0.37 -0.25 8.93
CA PHE A 61 0.18 0.19 7.65
C PHE A 61 -0.71 1.25 6.97
N ALA A 62 -0.09 2.01 6.06
CA ALA A 62 -0.80 2.84 5.11
C ALA A 62 -0.48 2.35 3.69
N TRP A 63 -1.49 2.11 2.86
CA TRP A 63 -1.38 1.74 1.46
C TRP A 63 -1.87 2.89 0.59
N VAL A 64 -1.01 3.35 -0.31
CA VAL A 64 -1.28 4.45 -1.24
C VAL A 64 -1.22 3.91 -2.67
N ASP A 65 -2.33 3.93 -3.39
CA ASP A 65 -2.46 3.34 -4.74
C ASP A 65 -3.72 3.87 -5.42
N ASP A 66 -3.72 4.04 -6.73
CA ASP A 66 -4.84 4.60 -7.50
C ASP A 66 -5.95 3.58 -7.79
N GLU A 67 -5.65 2.29 -7.70
CA GLU A 67 -6.55 1.19 -8.02
C GLU A 67 -7.40 0.72 -6.81
N ILE A 68 -7.20 1.32 -5.63
CA ILE A 68 -7.97 1.01 -4.41
C ILE A 68 -9.47 1.24 -4.60
N THR A 69 -10.26 0.24 -4.21
CA THR A 69 -11.72 0.26 -4.26
C THR A 69 -12.36 0.18 -2.87
N ASP A 70 -13.70 0.32 -2.80
CA ASP A 70 -14.45 0.11 -1.56
C ASP A 70 -14.43 -1.35 -1.10
N ALA A 71 -14.31 -2.31 -2.03
CA ALA A 71 -14.18 -3.72 -1.68
C ALA A 71 -12.89 -3.98 -0.88
N ASP A 72 -11.78 -3.34 -1.25
CA ASP A 72 -10.50 -3.45 -0.55
C ASP A 72 -10.57 -2.88 0.86
N ARG A 73 -11.32 -1.79 1.04
CA ARG A 73 -11.54 -1.16 2.35
C ARG A 73 -12.33 -2.08 3.27
N ILE A 74 -13.46 -2.59 2.79
CA ILE A 74 -14.32 -3.52 3.54
C ILE A 74 -13.55 -4.79 3.89
N TRP A 75 -12.81 -5.34 2.93
CA TRP A 75 -12.00 -6.54 3.17
C TRP A 75 -10.91 -6.30 4.20
N THR A 76 -10.17 -5.19 4.08
CA THR A 76 -9.11 -4.84 5.03
C THR A 76 -9.66 -4.65 6.44
N GLU A 77 -10.78 -3.95 6.59
CA GLU A 77 -11.43 -3.74 7.90
C GLU A 77 -11.88 -5.07 8.54
N ALA A 78 -12.36 -6.02 7.74
CA ALA A 78 -12.83 -7.30 8.24
C ALA A 78 -11.69 -8.29 8.58
N HIS A 79 -10.54 -8.22 7.88
CA HIS A 79 -9.50 -9.26 7.94
C HIS A 79 -8.17 -8.80 8.55
N HIS A 80 -7.88 -7.49 8.61
CA HIS A 80 -6.65 -7.00 9.20
C HIS A 80 -6.86 -6.63 10.68
N PRO A 81 -6.17 -7.30 11.64
CA PRO A 81 -6.34 -6.98 13.05
C PRO A 81 -5.70 -5.64 13.46
N GLY A 82 -4.78 -5.13 12.64
CA GLY A 82 -4.08 -3.87 12.85
C GLY A 82 -4.84 -2.66 12.30
N ARG A 83 -4.28 -1.46 12.53
CA ARG A 83 -4.79 -0.23 11.91
C ARG A 83 -4.32 -0.15 10.46
N ALA A 84 -5.23 0.06 9.53
CA ALA A 84 -4.90 0.27 8.12
C ALA A 84 -5.47 1.58 7.61
N LEU A 85 -4.66 2.33 6.87
CA LEU A 85 -5.13 3.43 6.04
C LEU A 85 -5.00 3.04 4.58
N LEU A 86 -6.11 2.97 3.86
CA LEU A 86 -6.11 2.83 2.40
C LEU A 86 -6.33 4.23 1.79
N ARG A 87 -5.35 4.77 1.07
CA ARG A 87 -5.43 6.10 0.47
C ARG A 87 -5.41 5.97 -1.05
N ARG A 88 -6.58 6.22 -1.68
CA ARG A 88 -6.67 6.24 -3.14
C ARG A 88 -6.15 7.57 -3.67
N VAL A 89 -5.27 7.53 -4.67
CA VAL A 89 -4.73 8.73 -5.35
C VAL A 89 -5.23 8.82 -6.79
N ASP A 90 -5.25 10.02 -7.37
CA ASP A 90 -5.58 10.21 -8.79
C ASP A 90 -4.32 9.94 -9.64
N PRO A 91 -4.32 8.96 -10.55
CA PRO A 91 -3.12 8.62 -11.32
C PRO A 91 -2.69 9.74 -12.27
N ARG A 92 -3.56 10.70 -12.57
CA ARG A 92 -3.25 11.86 -13.43
C ARG A 92 -2.52 12.96 -12.67
N GLN A 93 -2.64 12.97 -11.34
CA GLN A 93 -2.06 14.00 -10.47
C GLN A 93 -0.91 13.44 -9.63
N GLY A 94 -0.89 12.13 -9.41
CA GLY A 94 0.04 11.48 -8.49
C GLY A 94 -0.31 11.78 -7.03
N ILE A 95 0.70 11.67 -6.17
CA ILE A 95 0.57 11.96 -4.73
C ILE A 95 0.69 13.47 -4.53
N THR A 96 -0.31 14.06 -3.89
CA THR A 96 -0.41 15.50 -3.65
C THR A 96 -0.03 15.87 -2.21
N ASP A 97 0.11 17.16 -1.94
CA ASP A 97 0.33 17.67 -0.57
C ASP A 97 -0.81 17.28 0.39
N GLU A 98 -2.04 17.16 -0.11
CA GLU A 98 -3.18 16.70 0.70
C GLU A 98 -3.04 15.23 1.10
N ASP A 99 -2.51 14.39 0.20
CA ASP A 99 -2.22 13.00 0.50
C ASP A 99 -1.12 12.88 1.55
N PHE A 100 -0.05 13.67 1.42
CA PHE A 100 1.01 13.72 2.42
C PHE A 100 0.49 14.21 3.78
N ALA A 101 -0.36 15.24 3.82
CA ALA A 101 -0.94 15.74 5.06
C ALA A 101 -1.80 14.67 5.76
N ALA A 102 -2.59 13.92 4.99
CA ALA A 102 -3.40 12.83 5.55
C ALA A 102 -2.54 11.67 6.07
N LEU A 103 -1.47 11.30 5.34
CA LEU A 103 -0.51 10.29 5.79
C LEU A 103 0.20 10.72 7.07
N ASP A 104 0.70 11.96 7.14
CA ASP A 104 1.38 12.49 8.33
C ASP A 104 0.44 12.51 9.54
N LEU A 105 -0.81 12.97 9.37
CA LEU A 105 -1.81 12.93 10.44
C LEU A 105 -2.04 11.50 10.93
N TRP A 106 -2.25 10.55 10.01
CA TRP A 106 -2.47 9.15 10.37
C TRP A 106 -1.27 8.55 11.11
N LEU A 107 -0.05 8.79 10.62
CA LEU A 107 1.19 8.32 11.25
C LEU A 107 1.35 8.88 12.66
N ARG A 108 1.06 10.17 12.87
CA ARG A 108 1.16 10.79 14.21
C ARG A 108 0.13 10.25 15.19
N LEU A 109 -1.07 9.92 14.73
CA LEU A 109 -2.11 9.34 15.58
C LEU A 109 -1.81 7.89 16.00
N HIS A 110 -0.93 7.21 15.26
CA HIS A 110 -0.63 5.80 15.45
C HIS A 110 0.85 5.51 15.74
N ALA A 111 1.66 6.56 15.90
CA ALA A 111 3.02 6.47 16.43
C ALA A 111 2.94 6.25 17.95
N GLY A 112 2.98 4.98 18.37
CA GLY A 112 3.06 4.55 19.76
C GLY A 112 4.30 3.69 19.98
#